data_AF-A0A165M517-F1
#
_entry.id   AF-A0A165M517-F1
#
_cell.length_a   1.000
_cell.length_b   1.000
_cell.length_c   1.000
_cell.angle_alpha   90.00
_cell.angle_beta   90.00
_cell.angle_gamma   90.00
#
_symmetry.space_group_name_H-M   'P 1'
#
loop_
_entity.id
_entity.type
_entity.pdbx_description
1 polymer ?
#
loop_
_entity_poly.entity_id
_entity_poly.type
_entity_poly.pdbx_seq_one_letter_code
_entity_poly.pdbx_strand_id
1 'polypeptide(L)'
;MLYWYDPMSPTQKFDKPGKSPYMDMALVPKYADEDTQESSGLSVSAQAVQALGLRTATVEQRDIGSDVDVLGTVQLNDRDVSIVQARSAGFVERVYARAPGDVVAAGAPLADLLLPEWVAAQREFLAVRELKDESLTAAARQRLLLLGMPASLVAQVERTGEPQGRYTVTFPQAGMVAELMVRQGMTVSAGASLVRVNGLASVWIEAAVPEAQSGPLQLGQDAQVRLAAFPGETLKARVVSILPEANRDTRTVRVRLELPNPAQRLKAGMSGQIVLAGRTQPALLVPSEAVIRTGKRALVYVVDGPGKYHPVQVQLGAEIDDRLVVQGGLTAGQQVVASAQFLIDSEASLRGILPAQSQGSSAQPISEQGSSISAAPASKSFTVRGVVDEVTPTELTLTHDAVPELKWPGMTMPFKLASPELAKTLKPEQQVRFTFQQQGKDFVIIAVERIKP
;
A
#
# COMPACT_ATOMS: atom_id res chain seq x y z
N MET A 1 -42.49 48.21 -2.26
CA MET A 1 -42.68 48.16 -0.79
C MET A 1 -43.75 47.13 -0.52
N LEU A 2 -43.48 46.13 0.32
CA LEU A 2 -44.43 45.03 0.55
C LEU A 2 -45.13 45.10 1.91
N TYR A 3 -44.46 45.59 2.97
CA TYR A 3 -45.06 45.91 4.27
C TYR A 3 -44.03 46.63 5.17
N TRP A 4 -44.50 47.27 6.23
CA TRP A 4 -43.73 47.83 7.34
C TRP A 4 -43.74 46.85 8.50
N TYR A 5 -42.63 46.69 9.23
CA TYR A 5 -42.57 45.78 10.38
C TYR A 5 -41.79 46.39 11.54
N ASP A 6 -42.03 45.84 12.73
CA ASP A 6 -41.30 46.19 13.95
C ASP A 6 -40.09 45.25 14.11
N PRO A 7 -38.85 45.76 14.22
CA PRO A 7 -37.64 44.94 14.31
C PRO A 7 -37.57 44.03 15.54
N MET A 8 -38.39 44.24 16.59
CA MET A 8 -38.47 43.35 17.75
C MET A 8 -39.54 42.27 17.63
N SER A 9 -40.50 42.39 16.70
CA SER A 9 -41.55 41.40 16.45
C SER A 9 -41.84 41.25 14.95
N PRO A 10 -40.96 40.53 14.22
CA PRO A 10 -40.99 40.47 12.75
C PRO A 10 -42.20 39.72 12.17
N THR A 11 -43.08 39.16 13.00
CA THR A 11 -44.27 38.40 12.56
C THR A 11 -45.47 39.27 12.16
N GLN A 12 -45.52 40.55 12.55
CA GLN A 12 -46.63 41.45 12.20
C GLN A 12 -46.26 42.41 11.07
N LYS A 13 -47.13 42.47 10.07
CA LYS A 13 -46.98 43.30 8.85
C LYS A 13 -47.97 44.46 8.89
N PHE A 14 -47.49 45.67 8.62
CA PHE A 14 -48.29 46.89 8.60
C PHE A 14 -48.24 47.54 7.21
N ASP A 15 -49.39 47.95 6.67
CA ASP A 15 -49.48 48.48 5.30
C ASP A 15 -49.23 50.00 5.20
N LYS A 16 -49.05 50.69 6.33
CA LYS A 16 -48.87 52.16 6.37
C LYS A 16 -47.67 52.56 7.23
N PRO A 17 -46.92 53.61 6.83
CA PRO A 17 -45.94 54.23 7.72
C PRO A 17 -46.64 54.81 8.95
N GLY A 18 -46.11 54.52 10.13
CA GLY A 18 -46.67 54.96 11.38
C GLY A 18 -45.81 54.54 12.56
N LYS A 19 -46.20 54.99 13.76
CA LYS A 19 -45.64 54.47 14.99
C LYS A 19 -46.35 53.16 15.37
N SER A 20 -45.59 52.20 15.88
CA SER A 20 -46.14 50.91 16.32
C SER A 20 -47.23 51.12 17.40
N PRO A 21 -48.41 50.47 17.30
CA PRO A 21 -49.49 50.62 18.28
C PRO A 21 -49.15 50.10 19.69
N TYR A 22 -48.05 49.35 19.82
CA TYR A 22 -47.66 48.68 21.06
C TYR A 22 -46.60 49.47 21.81
N MET A 23 -45.68 50.12 21.09
CA MET A 23 -44.65 50.98 21.66
C MET A 23 -44.26 52.02 20.59
N ASP A 24 -44.46 53.30 20.92
CA ASP A 24 -44.38 54.57 20.16
C ASP A 24 -43.13 54.80 19.27
N MET A 25 -42.63 53.79 18.57
CA MET A 25 -41.43 53.79 17.71
C MET A 25 -41.81 53.70 16.23
N ALA A 26 -40.96 54.30 15.37
CA ALA A 26 -41.20 54.37 13.94
C ALA A 26 -41.00 53.01 13.25
N LEU A 27 -42.01 52.56 12.51
CA LEU A 27 -41.93 51.36 11.68
C LEU A 27 -40.92 51.54 10.53
N VAL A 28 -40.29 50.46 10.08
CA VAL A 28 -39.27 50.47 9.00
C VAL A 28 -39.82 49.79 7.73
N PRO A 29 -39.62 50.35 6.51
CA PRO A 29 -40.18 49.80 5.29
C PRO A 29 -39.34 48.64 4.74
N LYS A 30 -39.99 47.52 4.38
CA LYS A 30 -39.36 46.43 3.62
C LYS A 30 -39.67 46.54 2.12
N TYR A 31 -38.62 46.61 1.30
CA TYR A 31 -38.71 46.69 -0.17
C TYR A 31 -38.71 45.28 -0.80
N ALA A 32 -39.28 45.15 -2.00
CA ALA A 32 -39.68 43.86 -2.60
C ALA A 32 -38.57 43.14 -3.38
N ASP A 33 -37.32 43.59 -3.29
CA ASP A 33 -36.20 43.01 -4.07
C ASP A 33 -35.37 41.97 -3.30
N GLU A 34 -35.90 41.39 -2.22
CA GLU A 34 -35.24 40.33 -1.45
C GLU A 34 -35.82 38.92 -1.64
N ASP A 35 -36.85 38.73 -2.48
CA ASP A 35 -37.54 37.42 -2.60
C ASP A 35 -37.65 36.94 -4.06
N THR A 36 -36.54 36.99 -4.80
CA THR A 36 -36.40 36.15 -5.99
C THR A 36 -35.05 35.45 -6.00
N GLN A 37 -34.91 34.41 -5.18
CA GLN A 37 -34.23 33.16 -5.54
C GLN A 37 -34.26 32.21 -4.33
N GLU A 38 -34.66 30.97 -4.59
CA GLU A 38 -34.21 29.78 -3.86
C GLU A 38 -32.68 29.72 -3.91
N SER A 39 -32.00 30.65 -3.23
CA SER A 39 -30.56 30.71 -3.17
C SER A 39 -30.12 29.99 -1.91
N SER A 40 -29.52 28.83 -2.11
CA SER A 40 -28.81 28.04 -1.10
C SER A 40 -27.58 28.78 -0.53
N GLY A 41 -27.48 30.10 -0.73
CA GLY A 41 -26.27 30.91 -0.53
C GLY A 41 -26.52 32.12 0.38
N LEU A 42 -25.58 32.34 1.29
CA LEU A 42 -25.47 33.49 2.17
C LEU A 42 -24.88 34.69 1.42
N SER A 43 -25.59 35.81 1.42
CA SER A 43 -25.07 37.11 0.93
C SER A 43 -24.58 37.98 2.10
N VAL A 44 -23.31 38.38 2.07
CA VAL A 44 -22.61 39.25 3.04
C VAL A 44 -22.08 40.48 2.30
N SER A 45 -22.25 41.68 2.88
CA SER A 45 -21.81 42.93 2.25
C SER A 45 -20.28 43.01 2.12
N ALA A 46 -19.78 43.60 1.04
CA ALA A 46 -18.34 43.72 0.77
C ALA A 46 -17.56 44.45 1.90
N GLN A 47 -18.20 45.41 2.58
CA GLN A 47 -17.62 46.12 3.73
C GLN A 47 -17.44 45.19 4.95
N ALA A 48 -18.41 44.30 5.21
CA ALA A 48 -18.29 43.31 6.27
C ALA A 48 -17.20 42.29 5.93
N VAL A 49 -17.15 41.80 4.68
CA VAL A 49 -16.11 40.86 4.21
C VAL A 49 -14.70 41.42 4.44
N GLN A 50 -14.51 42.70 4.15
CA GLN A 50 -13.22 43.38 4.30
C GLN A 50 -12.89 43.71 5.77
N ALA A 51 -13.88 44.06 6.60
CA ALA A 51 -13.69 44.29 8.04
C ALA A 51 -13.38 42.98 8.81
N LEU A 52 -13.90 41.85 8.33
CA LEU A 52 -13.72 40.51 8.93
C LEU A 52 -12.37 39.86 8.57
N GLY A 53 -11.61 40.42 7.63
CA GLY A 53 -10.34 39.84 7.18
C GLY A 53 -10.51 38.45 6.55
N LEU A 54 -11.62 38.25 5.84
CA LEU A 54 -11.95 37.00 5.15
C LEU A 54 -10.90 36.68 4.08
N ARG A 55 -10.25 35.53 4.23
CA ARG A 55 -9.30 34.96 3.28
C ARG A 55 -9.97 33.83 2.54
N THR A 56 -9.76 33.79 1.24
CA THR A 56 -10.16 32.67 0.41
C THR A 56 -8.93 31.88 0.01
N ALA A 57 -9.10 30.57 -0.15
CA ALA A 57 -8.11 29.67 -0.69
C ALA A 57 -8.70 28.95 -1.90
N THR A 58 -7.88 28.63 -2.89
CA THR A 58 -8.31 27.87 -4.05
C THR A 58 -8.17 26.38 -3.77
N VAL A 59 -9.16 25.59 -4.17
CA VAL A 59 -9.08 24.12 -4.13
C VAL A 59 -8.05 23.68 -5.16
N GLU A 60 -6.90 23.19 -4.70
CA GLU A 60 -5.83 22.72 -5.56
C GLU A 60 -5.98 21.22 -5.81
N GLN A 61 -5.87 20.81 -7.08
CA GLN A 61 -5.70 19.41 -7.41
C GLN A 61 -4.20 19.11 -7.44
N ARG A 62 -3.76 18.24 -6.52
CA ARG A 62 -2.37 17.81 -6.47
C ARG A 62 -2.30 16.29 -6.40
N ASP A 63 -1.27 15.81 -7.05
CA ASP A 63 -0.82 14.43 -6.98
C ASP A 63 -0.17 14.18 -5.61
N ILE A 64 -0.84 13.35 -4.79
CA ILE A 64 -0.40 13.03 -3.43
C ILE A 64 0.21 11.63 -3.42
N GLY A 65 1.48 11.56 -3.03
CA GLY A 65 2.18 10.32 -2.74
C GLY A 65 1.83 9.80 -1.34
N SER A 66 1.63 8.49 -1.22
CA SER A 66 1.50 7.79 0.05
C SER A 66 2.87 7.24 0.48
N ASP A 67 3.81 8.14 0.71
CA ASP A 67 5.19 7.76 1.04
C ASP A 67 5.23 7.01 2.36
N VAL A 68 6.05 5.94 2.38
CA VAL A 68 6.18 5.06 3.54
C VAL A 68 7.58 5.22 4.10
N ASP A 69 7.64 5.82 5.28
CA ASP A 69 8.86 6.01 6.07
C ASP A 69 9.12 4.82 6.97
N VAL A 70 10.23 4.12 6.74
CA VAL A 70 10.60 2.93 7.51
C VAL A 70 12.09 2.89 7.81
N LEU A 71 12.43 2.12 8.83
CA LEU A 71 13.82 1.79 9.13
C LEU A 71 14.23 0.53 8.38
N GLY A 72 15.51 0.45 8.04
CA GLY A 72 16.08 -0.73 7.43
C GLY A 72 17.57 -0.85 7.66
N THR A 73 18.06 -2.03 7.32
CA THR A 73 19.47 -2.41 7.50
C THR A 73 20.05 -2.89 6.18
N VAL A 74 21.27 -2.45 5.89
CA VAL A 74 22.07 -2.92 4.76
C VAL A 74 22.52 -4.35 5.05
N GLN A 75 22.30 -5.23 4.08
CA GLN A 75 22.69 -6.63 4.07
C GLN A 75 23.54 -6.91 2.83
N LEU A 76 24.35 -7.97 2.91
CA LEU A 76 25.01 -8.49 1.71
C LEU A 76 23.96 -8.98 0.72
N ASN A 77 24.29 -8.92 -0.57
CA ASN A 77 23.42 -9.45 -1.60
C ASN A 77 23.60 -10.98 -1.67
N ASP A 78 22.64 -11.73 -1.14
CA ASP A 78 22.69 -13.20 -1.15
C ASP A 78 22.45 -13.83 -2.53
N ARG A 79 22.06 -13.04 -3.55
CA ARG A 79 22.07 -13.51 -4.94
C ARG A 79 23.45 -13.45 -5.57
N ASP A 80 24.30 -12.53 -5.11
CA ASP A 80 25.66 -12.37 -5.62
C ASP A 80 26.64 -13.19 -4.76
N VAL A 81 26.47 -14.51 -4.76
CA VAL A 81 27.28 -15.44 -3.98
C VAL A 81 27.97 -16.44 -4.92
N SER A 82 29.29 -16.52 -4.82
CA SER A 82 30.11 -17.47 -5.55
C SER A 82 30.78 -18.45 -4.59
N ILE A 83 30.58 -19.74 -4.83
CA ILE A 83 31.26 -20.81 -4.11
C ILE A 83 32.25 -21.47 -5.05
N VAL A 84 33.54 -21.38 -4.73
CA VAL A 84 34.59 -22.00 -5.52
C VAL A 84 34.82 -23.41 -5.00
N GLN A 85 34.71 -24.40 -5.88
CA GLN A 85 34.88 -25.81 -5.56
C GLN A 85 36.02 -26.44 -6.34
N ALA A 86 36.66 -27.45 -5.74
CA ALA A 86 37.63 -28.30 -6.44
C ALA A 86 36.90 -29.17 -7.48
N ARG A 87 37.42 -29.19 -8.71
CA ARG A 87 36.83 -29.96 -9.82
C ARG A 87 37.26 -31.42 -9.84
N SER A 88 38.45 -31.71 -9.32
CA SER A 88 39.02 -33.05 -9.17
C SER A 88 39.69 -33.14 -7.79
N ALA A 89 39.93 -34.36 -7.33
CA ALA A 89 40.61 -34.61 -6.07
C ALA A 89 42.12 -34.28 -6.17
N GLY A 90 42.69 -33.79 -5.08
CA GLY A 90 44.11 -33.43 -5.06
C GLY A 90 44.60 -32.89 -3.73
N PHE A 91 45.82 -32.34 -3.75
CA PHE A 91 46.51 -31.84 -2.57
C PHE A 91 46.71 -30.34 -2.67
N VAL A 92 46.48 -29.63 -1.56
CA VAL A 92 46.70 -28.18 -1.48
C VAL A 92 48.17 -27.91 -1.17
N GLU A 93 48.94 -27.48 -2.17
CA GLU A 93 50.36 -27.16 -2.00
C GLU A 93 50.56 -25.80 -1.32
N ARG A 94 49.75 -24.82 -1.71
CA ARG A 94 49.85 -23.44 -1.23
C ARG A 94 48.48 -22.79 -1.16
N VAL A 95 48.23 -22.03 -0.10
CA VAL A 95 47.09 -21.10 -0.01
C VAL A 95 47.65 -19.69 0.06
N TYR A 96 47.13 -18.78 -0.75
CA TYR A 96 47.56 -17.38 -0.73
C TYR A 96 47.03 -16.71 0.54
N ALA A 97 47.78 -15.78 1.12
CA ALA A 97 47.45 -15.14 2.40
C ALA A 97 46.13 -14.35 2.29
N ARG A 98 45.03 -14.98 2.71
CA ARG A 98 43.65 -14.45 2.71
C ARG A 98 42.95 -14.88 3.99
N ALA A 99 42.07 -14.03 4.50
CA ALA A 99 41.24 -14.28 5.65
C ALA A 99 39.76 -14.00 5.34
N PRO A 100 38.81 -14.63 6.05
CA PRO A 100 37.43 -14.18 6.06
C PRO A 100 37.35 -12.68 6.41
N GLY A 101 36.59 -11.93 5.62
CA GLY A 101 36.50 -10.46 5.72
C GLY A 101 37.41 -9.70 4.75
N ASP A 102 38.37 -10.36 4.06
CA ASP A 102 39.18 -9.70 3.05
C ASP A 102 38.36 -9.41 1.78
N VAL A 103 38.60 -8.26 1.14
CA VAL A 103 38.08 -7.93 -0.18
C VAL A 103 39.09 -8.35 -1.25
N VAL A 104 38.63 -9.12 -2.24
CA VAL A 104 39.45 -9.66 -3.32
C VAL A 104 38.94 -9.22 -4.69
N ALA A 105 39.87 -9.06 -5.64
CA ALA A 105 39.55 -8.80 -7.04
C ALA A 105 39.24 -10.10 -7.80
N ALA A 106 38.44 -9.99 -8.87
CA ALA A 106 38.24 -11.09 -9.81
C ALA A 106 39.60 -11.54 -10.40
N GLY A 107 39.79 -12.85 -10.52
CA GLY A 107 41.02 -13.45 -11.04
C GLY A 107 42.19 -13.51 -10.04
N ALA A 108 42.05 -12.97 -8.83
CA ALA A 108 43.10 -13.09 -7.82
C ALA A 108 43.38 -14.58 -7.49
N PRO A 109 44.62 -14.96 -7.16
CA PRO A 109 44.95 -16.34 -6.81
C PRO A 109 44.42 -16.69 -5.40
N LEU A 110 43.81 -17.87 -5.28
CA LEU A 110 43.27 -18.43 -4.03
C LEU A 110 44.21 -19.50 -3.47
N ALA A 111 44.44 -20.57 -4.23
CA ALA A 111 45.25 -21.72 -3.81
C ALA A 111 45.84 -22.45 -5.01
N ASP A 112 47.00 -23.05 -4.81
CA ASP A 112 47.65 -23.95 -5.77
C ASP A 112 47.32 -25.39 -5.38
N LEU A 113 46.69 -26.11 -6.30
CA LEU A 113 46.31 -27.51 -6.14
C LEU A 113 47.17 -28.40 -7.03
N LEU A 114 47.71 -29.48 -6.46
CA LEU A 114 48.28 -30.59 -7.20
C LEU A 114 47.17 -31.60 -7.52
N LEU A 115 46.90 -31.82 -8.81
CA LEU A 115 45.78 -32.65 -9.29
C LEU A 115 46.31 -33.87 -10.08
N PRO A 116 46.63 -35.00 -9.43
CA PRO A 116 47.25 -36.15 -10.08
C PRO A 116 46.43 -36.76 -11.23
N GLU A 117 45.10 -36.78 -11.08
CA GLU A 117 44.18 -37.30 -12.09
C GLU A 117 44.29 -36.51 -13.41
N TRP A 118 44.40 -35.19 -13.30
CA TRP A 118 44.59 -34.30 -14.45
C TRP A 118 45.93 -34.56 -15.15
N VAL A 119 47.00 -34.82 -14.41
CA VAL A 119 48.30 -35.16 -14.99
C VAL A 119 48.22 -36.44 -15.82
N ALA A 120 47.54 -37.48 -15.31
CA ALA A 120 47.37 -38.74 -16.01
C ALA A 120 46.58 -38.54 -17.32
N ALA A 121 45.46 -37.82 -17.26
CA ALA A 121 44.63 -37.54 -18.44
C ALA A 121 45.36 -36.67 -19.49
N GLN A 122 46.18 -35.71 -19.07
CA GLN A 122 46.96 -34.88 -19.99
C GLN A 122 48.03 -35.69 -20.74
N ARG A 123 48.70 -36.65 -20.07
CA ARG A 123 49.66 -37.54 -20.74
C ARG A 123 48.98 -38.40 -21.80
N GLU A 124 47.79 -38.93 -21.49
CA GLU A 124 46.98 -39.69 -22.44
C GLU A 124 46.59 -38.83 -23.65
N PHE A 125 46.14 -37.59 -23.42
CA PHE A 125 45.84 -36.64 -24.48
C PHE A 125 47.04 -36.32 -25.37
N LEU A 126 48.22 -36.09 -24.77
CA LEU A 126 49.45 -35.82 -25.52
C LEU A 126 49.89 -37.02 -26.36
N ALA A 127 49.79 -38.25 -25.82
CA ALA A 127 50.10 -39.47 -26.55
C ALA A 127 49.14 -39.69 -27.75
N VAL A 128 47.84 -39.44 -27.57
CA VAL A 128 46.86 -39.52 -28.67
C VAL A 128 47.17 -38.48 -29.75
N ARG A 129 47.61 -37.29 -29.37
CA ARG A 129 47.96 -36.23 -30.31
C ARG A 129 49.18 -36.58 -31.16
N GLU A 130 50.13 -37.33 -30.62
CA GLU A 130 51.30 -37.83 -31.38
C GLU A 130 50.88 -38.76 -32.54
N LEU A 131 49.73 -39.43 -32.42
CA LEU A 131 49.15 -40.26 -33.49
C LEU A 131 48.62 -39.44 -34.68
N LYS A 132 48.49 -38.11 -34.53
CA LYS A 132 47.97 -37.17 -35.54
C LYS A 132 46.56 -37.50 -36.06
N ASP A 133 45.77 -38.21 -35.25
CA ASP A 133 44.35 -38.44 -35.52
C ASP A 133 43.53 -37.29 -34.91
N GLU A 134 42.94 -36.46 -35.78
CA GLU A 134 42.14 -35.31 -35.35
C GLU A 134 40.89 -35.73 -34.55
N SER A 135 40.27 -36.85 -34.91
CA SER A 135 39.04 -37.32 -34.27
C SER A 135 39.31 -37.80 -32.84
N LEU A 136 40.38 -38.58 -32.65
CA LEU A 136 40.81 -39.06 -31.34
C LEU A 136 41.35 -37.92 -30.48
N THR A 137 42.09 -36.98 -31.08
CA THR A 137 42.58 -35.79 -30.37
C THR A 137 41.42 -34.93 -29.89
N ALA A 138 40.39 -34.73 -30.71
CA ALA A 138 39.18 -33.99 -30.32
C ALA A 138 38.42 -34.70 -29.18
N ALA A 139 38.28 -36.03 -29.25
CA ALA A 139 37.65 -36.82 -28.19
C ALA A 139 38.42 -36.75 -26.86
N ALA A 140 39.76 -36.85 -26.92
CA ALA A 140 40.62 -36.73 -25.76
C ALA A 140 40.60 -35.31 -25.16
N ARG A 141 40.57 -34.26 -26.00
CA ARG A 141 40.36 -32.87 -25.56
C ARG A 141 39.01 -32.72 -24.83
N GLN A 142 37.94 -33.26 -25.39
CA GLN A 142 36.62 -33.20 -24.78
C GLN A 142 36.59 -33.91 -23.41
N ARG A 143 37.30 -35.04 -23.29
CA ARG A 143 37.45 -35.73 -21.99
C ARG A 143 38.14 -34.86 -20.94
N LEU A 144 39.20 -34.12 -21.30
CA LEU A 144 39.85 -33.18 -20.36
C LEU A 144 38.87 -32.12 -19.84
N LEU A 145 38.03 -31.56 -20.72
CA LEU A 145 37.01 -30.59 -20.34
C LEU A 145 35.94 -31.21 -19.42
N LEU A 146 35.53 -32.45 -19.70
CA LEU A 146 34.57 -33.19 -18.87
C LEU A 146 35.11 -33.54 -17.47
N LEU A 147 36.43 -33.71 -17.33
CA LEU A 147 37.12 -33.83 -16.04
C LEU A 147 37.20 -32.50 -15.25
N GLY A 148 36.60 -31.43 -15.79
CA GLY A 148 36.53 -30.12 -15.16
C GLY A 148 37.78 -29.26 -15.37
N MET A 149 38.65 -29.62 -16.31
CA MET A 149 39.83 -28.83 -16.65
C MET A 149 39.41 -27.56 -17.41
N PRO A 150 39.90 -26.36 -17.03
CA PRO A 150 39.62 -25.14 -17.78
C PRO A 150 40.18 -25.19 -19.20
N ALA A 151 39.44 -24.66 -20.17
CA ALA A 151 39.87 -24.62 -21.58
C ALA A 151 41.23 -23.91 -21.77
N SER A 152 41.53 -22.90 -20.95
CA SER A 152 42.83 -22.22 -20.94
C SER A 152 43.99 -23.14 -20.55
N LEU A 153 43.76 -24.05 -19.59
CA LEU A 153 44.75 -25.04 -19.17
C LEU A 153 44.95 -26.12 -20.25
N VAL A 154 43.86 -26.59 -20.87
CA VAL A 154 43.92 -27.54 -21.99
C VAL A 154 44.72 -26.94 -23.16
N ALA A 155 44.41 -25.70 -23.55
CA ALA A 155 45.16 -24.99 -24.59
C ALA A 155 46.64 -24.77 -24.22
N GLN A 156 46.95 -24.59 -22.94
CA GLN A 156 48.33 -24.49 -22.47
C GLN A 156 49.08 -25.82 -22.58
N VAL A 157 48.47 -26.93 -22.17
CA VAL A 157 49.04 -28.28 -22.33
C VAL A 157 49.24 -28.59 -23.82
N GLU A 158 48.31 -28.20 -24.67
CA GLU A 158 48.44 -28.32 -26.11
C GLU A 158 49.63 -27.51 -26.65
N ARG A 159 49.73 -26.23 -26.29
CA ARG A 159 50.78 -25.36 -26.80
C ARG A 159 52.18 -25.77 -26.30
N THR A 160 52.29 -26.21 -25.06
CA THR A 160 53.58 -26.57 -24.43
C THR A 160 54.00 -28.00 -24.72
N GLY A 161 53.05 -28.92 -24.94
CA GLY A 161 53.33 -30.34 -25.05
C GLY A 161 53.71 -31.00 -23.73
N GLU A 162 53.56 -30.30 -22.59
CA GLU A 162 53.95 -30.80 -21.28
C GLU A 162 52.76 -30.82 -20.31
N PRO A 163 52.61 -31.91 -19.52
CA PRO A 163 51.54 -32.00 -18.54
C PRO A 163 51.78 -31.03 -17.36
N GLN A 164 50.74 -30.29 -17.01
CA GLN A 164 50.66 -29.36 -15.88
C GLN A 164 49.96 -30.02 -14.70
N GLY A 165 50.72 -30.32 -13.64
CA GLY A 165 50.18 -30.92 -12.41
C GLY A 165 49.68 -29.93 -11.36
N ARG A 166 50.20 -28.71 -11.38
CA ARG A 166 49.79 -27.64 -10.47
C ARG A 166 48.80 -26.73 -11.16
N TYR A 167 47.66 -26.52 -10.54
CA TYR A 167 46.64 -25.59 -11.00
C TYR A 167 46.33 -24.54 -9.92
N THR A 168 46.48 -23.27 -10.28
CA THR A 168 46.09 -22.16 -9.42
C THR A 168 44.60 -21.88 -9.57
N VAL A 169 43.85 -22.18 -8.52
CA VAL A 169 42.44 -21.78 -8.40
C VAL A 169 42.40 -20.28 -8.15
N THR A 170 41.54 -19.58 -8.89
CA THR A 170 41.37 -18.13 -8.79
C THR A 170 39.95 -17.77 -8.35
N PHE A 171 39.78 -16.53 -7.90
CA PHE A 171 38.46 -15.98 -7.57
C PHE A 171 37.67 -15.69 -8.85
N PRO A 172 36.45 -16.24 -9.03
CA PRO A 172 35.66 -16.03 -10.25
C PRO A 172 35.12 -14.60 -10.36
N GLN A 173 34.91 -13.93 -9.22
CA GLN A 173 34.39 -12.56 -9.15
C GLN A 173 35.07 -11.77 -8.03
N ALA A 174 34.94 -10.44 -8.11
CA ALA A 174 35.38 -9.54 -7.05
C ALA A 174 34.37 -9.58 -5.90
N GLY A 175 34.83 -9.55 -4.64
CA GLY A 175 33.93 -9.59 -3.50
C GLY A 175 34.64 -9.76 -2.16
N MET A 176 33.84 -9.90 -1.12
CA MET A 176 34.31 -10.21 0.24
C MET A 176 34.37 -11.73 0.45
N VAL A 177 35.48 -12.20 1.00
CA VAL A 177 35.62 -13.59 1.43
C VAL A 177 34.75 -13.82 2.65
N ALA A 178 33.64 -14.53 2.50
CA ALA A 178 32.74 -14.87 3.60
C ALA A 178 33.32 -16.02 4.44
N GLU A 179 33.78 -17.08 3.77
CA GLU A 179 34.33 -18.27 4.42
C GLU A 179 35.51 -18.82 3.61
N LEU A 180 36.63 -19.13 4.28
CA LEU A 180 37.78 -19.78 3.67
C LEU A 180 37.96 -21.17 4.29
N MET A 181 37.62 -22.20 3.51
CA MET A 181 37.64 -23.60 3.95
C MET A 181 38.95 -24.30 3.61
N VAL A 182 39.62 -23.87 2.54
CA VAL A 182 40.91 -24.44 2.12
C VAL A 182 42.06 -23.96 3.01
N ARG A 183 42.91 -24.89 3.45
CA ARG A 183 44.16 -24.64 4.17
C ARG A 183 45.30 -25.38 3.51
N GLN A 184 46.51 -24.83 3.66
CA GLN A 184 47.72 -25.47 3.14
C GLN A 184 47.90 -26.86 3.78
N GLY A 185 48.28 -27.85 2.96
CA GLY A 185 48.47 -29.24 3.40
C GLY A 185 47.19 -30.08 3.46
N MET A 186 46.01 -29.52 3.19
CA MET A 186 44.78 -30.30 3.09
C MET A 186 44.73 -31.13 1.80
N THR A 187 44.03 -32.25 1.87
CA THR A 187 43.53 -32.96 0.69
C THR A 187 42.12 -32.45 0.38
N VAL A 188 41.83 -32.25 -0.90
CA VAL A 188 40.50 -31.86 -1.39
C VAL A 188 39.92 -32.97 -2.24
N SER A 189 38.63 -33.24 -2.09
CA SER A 189 37.87 -34.12 -2.97
C SER A 189 37.23 -33.30 -4.09
N ALA A 190 36.84 -33.96 -5.18
CA ALA A 190 35.97 -33.34 -6.17
C ALA A 190 34.67 -32.86 -5.50
N GLY A 191 34.27 -31.62 -5.78
CA GLY A 191 33.11 -30.95 -5.17
C GLY A 191 33.39 -30.31 -3.80
N ALA A 192 34.58 -30.44 -3.23
CA ALA A 192 34.91 -29.77 -1.97
C ALA A 192 34.92 -28.24 -2.15
N SER A 193 34.17 -27.54 -1.29
CA SER A 193 34.16 -26.07 -1.24
C SER A 193 35.48 -25.54 -0.68
N LEU A 194 36.10 -24.63 -1.42
CA LEU A 194 37.39 -24.02 -1.08
C LEU A 194 37.20 -22.64 -0.43
N VAL A 195 36.32 -21.83 -1.02
CA VAL A 195 36.00 -20.48 -0.53
C VAL A 195 34.58 -20.09 -0.91
N ARG A 196 33.92 -19.34 -0.04
CA ARG A 196 32.65 -18.64 -0.31
C ARG A 196 32.92 -17.15 -0.40
N VAL A 197 32.46 -16.52 -1.47
CA VAL A 197 32.66 -15.10 -1.78
C VAL A 197 31.32 -14.44 -1.99
N ASN A 198 31.08 -13.34 -1.30
CA ASN A 198 29.91 -12.50 -1.51
C ASN A 198 30.33 -11.27 -2.31
N GLY A 199 29.68 -11.02 -3.44
CA GLY A 199 29.92 -9.82 -4.22
C GLY A 199 29.51 -8.56 -3.47
N LEU A 200 30.18 -7.46 -3.80
CA LEU A 200 30.01 -6.15 -3.16
C LEU A 200 29.51 -5.08 -4.14
N ALA A 201 29.23 -5.46 -5.39
CA ALA A 201 28.83 -4.53 -6.45
C ALA A 201 27.45 -3.91 -6.19
N SER A 202 26.54 -4.68 -5.60
CA SER A 202 25.28 -4.19 -5.04
C SER A 202 25.08 -4.74 -3.63
N VAL A 203 24.35 -3.98 -2.82
CA VAL A 203 23.94 -4.38 -1.47
C VAL A 203 22.43 -4.40 -1.41
N TRP A 204 21.90 -5.23 -0.53
CA TRP A 204 20.48 -5.18 -0.21
C TRP A 204 20.23 -4.31 0.99
N ILE A 205 19.05 -3.72 1.03
CA ILE A 205 18.51 -3.08 2.22
C ILE A 205 17.24 -3.82 2.56
N GLU A 206 17.19 -4.36 3.76
CA GLU A 206 15.99 -4.98 4.29
C GLU A 206 15.24 -3.93 5.11
N ALA A 207 14.11 -3.48 4.60
CA ALA A 207 13.21 -2.53 5.22
C ALA A 207 12.04 -3.27 5.88
N ALA A 208 11.72 -2.90 7.12
CA ALA A 208 10.59 -3.46 7.86
C ALA A 208 9.36 -2.57 7.67
N VAL A 209 8.47 -2.97 6.76
CA VAL A 209 7.27 -2.20 6.42
C VAL A 209 6.06 -2.70 7.22
N PRO A 210 5.31 -1.83 7.93
CA PRO A 210 4.07 -2.24 8.58
C PRO A 210 3.07 -2.87 7.60
N GLU A 211 2.42 -3.96 7.99
CA GLU A 211 1.48 -4.70 7.13
C GLU A 211 0.35 -3.82 6.57
N ALA A 212 -0.14 -2.86 7.36
CA ALA A 212 -1.17 -1.92 6.93
C ALA A 212 -0.75 -1.03 5.74
N GLN A 213 0.55 -0.83 5.54
CA GLN A 213 1.13 0.04 4.51
C GLN A 213 1.80 -0.74 3.37
N SER A 214 1.83 -2.08 3.43
CA SER A 214 2.51 -2.89 2.41
C SER A 214 1.66 -3.13 1.14
N GLY A 215 0.33 -3.01 1.23
CA GLY A 215 -0.58 -3.28 0.11
C GLY A 215 -0.31 -2.47 -1.17
N PRO A 216 -0.02 -1.15 -1.09
CA PRO A 216 0.29 -0.33 -2.25
C PRO A 216 1.69 -0.53 -2.85
N LEU A 217 2.59 -1.26 -2.18
CA LEU A 217 3.97 -1.42 -2.62
C LEU A 217 4.08 -2.32 -3.87
N GLN A 218 5.00 -1.97 -4.76
CA GLN A 218 5.20 -2.68 -6.01
C GLN A 218 6.67 -3.02 -6.25
N LEU A 219 6.89 -4.15 -6.92
CA LEU A 219 8.21 -4.52 -7.44
C LEU A 219 8.68 -3.46 -8.45
N GLY A 220 9.94 -3.05 -8.36
CA GLY A 220 10.54 -2.05 -9.23
C GLY A 220 10.35 -0.60 -8.79
N GLN A 221 9.60 -0.35 -7.71
CA GLN A 221 9.38 0.98 -7.14
C GLN A 221 10.69 1.61 -6.67
N ASP A 222 10.85 2.91 -6.93
CA ASP A 222 12.01 3.67 -6.48
C ASP A 222 11.86 4.03 -5.00
N ALA A 223 12.97 4.04 -4.28
CA ALA A 223 13.05 4.42 -2.88
C ALA A 223 14.27 5.30 -2.61
N GLN A 224 14.14 6.17 -1.63
CA GLN A 224 15.22 7.02 -1.15
C GLN A 224 15.74 6.48 0.17
N VAL A 225 17.05 6.31 0.26
CA VAL A 225 17.72 5.78 1.45
C VAL A 225 18.64 6.84 2.01
N ARG A 226 18.48 7.12 3.31
CA ARG A 226 19.36 7.97 4.10
C ARG A 226 20.02 7.14 5.17
N LEU A 227 21.30 6.85 5.00
CA LEU A 227 22.07 6.04 5.95
C LEU A 227 22.65 6.92 7.05
N ALA A 228 22.66 6.42 8.28
CA ALA A 228 23.26 7.13 9.42
C ALA A 228 24.77 7.36 9.23
N ALA A 229 25.44 6.47 8.49
CA ALA A 229 26.87 6.58 8.18
C ALA A 229 27.22 7.72 7.20
N PHE A 230 26.24 8.25 6.45
CA PHE A 230 26.44 9.27 5.41
C PHE A 230 25.39 10.39 5.54
N PRO A 231 25.50 11.26 6.56
CA PRO A 231 24.52 12.32 6.78
C PRO A 231 24.47 13.29 5.59
N GLY A 232 23.25 13.61 5.12
CA GLY A 232 23.00 14.51 4.00
C GLY A 232 23.05 13.86 2.61
N GLU A 233 23.52 12.63 2.48
CA GLU A 233 23.53 11.88 1.22
C GLU A 233 22.21 11.11 1.06
N THR A 234 21.49 11.31 -0.05
CA THR A 234 20.30 10.52 -0.38
C THR A 234 20.62 9.56 -1.50
N LEU A 235 20.54 8.27 -1.21
CA LEU A 235 20.88 7.18 -2.11
C LEU A 235 19.60 6.65 -2.75
N LYS A 236 19.61 6.42 -4.07
CA LYS A 236 18.45 5.86 -4.78
C LYS A 236 18.54 4.35 -4.81
N ALA A 237 17.55 3.67 -4.21
CA ALA A 237 17.40 2.23 -4.23
C ALA A 237 16.14 1.82 -4.99
N ARG A 238 16.05 0.54 -5.35
CA ARG A 238 14.87 -0.01 -6.04
C ARG A 238 14.34 -1.23 -5.30
N VAL A 239 13.02 -1.34 -5.15
CA VAL A 239 12.38 -2.53 -4.59
C VAL A 239 12.57 -3.72 -5.53
N VAL A 240 13.28 -4.75 -5.07
CA VAL A 240 13.56 -5.97 -5.86
C VAL A 240 12.76 -7.18 -5.41
N SER A 241 12.28 -7.18 -4.16
CA SER A 241 11.47 -8.25 -3.62
C SER A 241 10.67 -7.76 -2.42
N ILE A 242 9.39 -8.14 -2.37
CA ILE A 242 8.54 -8.02 -1.18
C ILE A 242 8.39 -9.46 -0.68
N LEU A 243 8.86 -9.76 0.53
CA LEU A 243 8.82 -11.13 1.03
C LEU A 243 7.36 -11.52 1.32
N PRO A 244 6.94 -12.74 0.95
CA PRO A 244 5.56 -13.20 1.16
C PRO A 244 5.25 -13.51 2.64
N GLU A 245 6.26 -13.54 3.50
CA GLU A 245 6.13 -13.82 4.92
C GLU A 245 6.23 -12.53 5.74
N ALA A 246 5.19 -12.24 6.51
CA ALA A 246 5.19 -11.17 7.51
C ALA A 246 5.77 -11.68 8.83
N ASN A 247 6.61 -10.87 9.47
CA ASN A 247 7.10 -11.16 10.80
C ASN A 247 5.96 -10.97 11.82
N ARG A 248 5.60 -12.04 12.53
CA ARG A 248 4.49 -12.05 13.50
C ARG A 248 4.77 -11.24 14.76
N ASP A 249 6.03 -11.12 15.16
CA ASP A 249 6.44 -10.42 16.38
C ASP A 249 6.36 -8.91 16.18
N THR A 250 6.82 -8.43 15.02
CA THR A 250 6.84 -7.00 14.68
C THR A 250 5.66 -6.54 13.86
N ARG A 251 4.84 -7.46 13.32
CA ARG A 251 3.75 -7.19 12.35
C ARG A 251 4.21 -6.38 11.14
N THR A 252 5.40 -6.73 10.63
CA THR A 252 6.00 -6.08 9.47
C THR A 252 6.27 -7.07 8.35
N VAL A 253 6.02 -6.63 7.12
CA VAL A 253 6.48 -7.28 5.90
C VAL A 253 7.90 -6.83 5.59
N ARG A 254 8.78 -7.77 5.25
CA ARG A 254 10.15 -7.46 4.86
C ARG A 254 10.21 -7.10 3.38
N VAL A 255 10.70 -5.92 3.08
CA VAL A 255 10.91 -5.44 1.71
C VAL A 255 12.39 -5.33 1.46
N ARG A 256 12.87 -6.02 0.42
CA ARG A 256 14.25 -5.95 -0.04
C ARG A 256 14.38 -4.92 -1.14
N LEU A 257 15.24 -3.95 -0.90
CA LEU A 257 15.67 -2.97 -1.88
C LEU A 257 17.10 -3.27 -2.32
N GLU A 258 17.40 -3.06 -3.59
CA GLU A 258 18.75 -3.16 -4.11
C GLU A 258 19.34 -1.76 -4.29
N LEU A 259 20.59 -1.60 -3.86
CA LEU A 259 21.33 -0.36 -3.94
C LEU A 259 22.71 -0.63 -4.57
N PRO A 260 23.08 0.06 -5.66
CA PRO A 260 24.40 -0.10 -6.28
C PRO A 260 25.49 0.45 -5.35
N ASN A 261 26.62 -0.27 -5.28
CA ASN A 261 27.76 0.03 -4.40
C ASN A 261 29.11 0.02 -5.17
N PRO A 262 29.27 0.76 -6.28
CA PRO A 262 30.49 0.72 -7.08
C PRO A 262 31.74 1.19 -6.30
N ALA A 263 31.57 2.12 -5.37
CA ALA A 263 32.65 2.64 -4.52
C ALA A 263 32.92 1.79 -3.27
N GLN A 264 32.17 0.70 -3.06
CA GLN A 264 32.29 -0.20 -1.89
C GLN A 264 32.23 0.54 -0.53
N ARG A 265 31.56 1.70 -0.49
CA ARG A 265 31.40 2.52 0.73
C ARG A 265 30.35 1.93 1.66
N LEU A 266 29.31 1.32 1.09
CA LEU A 266 28.19 0.72 1.81
C LEU A 266 28.63 -0.62 2.40
N LYS A 267 28.44 -0.79 3.71
CA LYS A 267 28.83 -2.01 4.44
C LYS A 267 27.57 -2.66 5.03
N ALA A 268 27.55 -3.99 5.05
CA ALA A 268 26.51 -4.73 5.74
C ALA A 268 26.47 -4.38 7.24
N GLY A 269 25.27 -4.35 7.81
CA GLY A 269 25.01 -3.92 9.17
C GLY A 269 24.77 -2.42 9.36
N MET A 270 25.00 -1.59 8.34
CA MET A 270 24.61 -0.17 8.40
C MET A 270 23.09 -0.03 8.47
N SER A 271 22.58 0.91 9.26
CA SER A 271 21.16 1.22 9.35
C SER A 271 20.85 2.61 8.81
N GLY A 272 19.60 2.81 8.41
CA GLY A 272 19.13 4.09 7.89
C GLY A 272 17.62 4.17 7.76
N GLN A 273 17.15 5.36 7.41
CA GLN A 273 15.77 5.63 7.05
C GLN A 273 15.59 5.40 5.56
N ILE A 274 14.50 4.72 5.20
CA ILE A 274 14.07 4.46 3.84
C ILE A 274 12.72 5.12 3.65
N VAL A 275 12.64 5.96 2.62
CA VAL A 275 11.39 6.54 2.13
C VAL A 275 11.02 5.77 0.88
N LEU A 276 10.00 4.92 0.95
CA LEU A 276 9.43 4.28 -0.22
C LEU A 276 8.42 5.23 -0.84
N ALA A 277 8.66 5.65 -2.08
CA ALA A 277 7.78 6.58 -2.78
C ALA A 277 6.45 5.89 -3.06
N GLY A 278 5.35 6.33 -2.46
CA GLY A 278 4.04 5.68 -2.58
C GLY A 278 3.43 5.79 -3.97
N ARG A 279 2.30 5.12 -4.18
CA ARG A 279 1.47 5.42 -5.37
C ARG A 279 0.91 6.83 -5.23
N THR A 280 1.16 7.62 -6.26
CA THR A 280 0.63 8.97 -6.39
C THR A 280 -0.78 8.91 -6.95
N GLN A 281 -1.71 9.62 -6.30
CA GLN A 281 -3.09 9.71 -6.76
C GLN A 281 -3.53 11.18 -6.74
N PRO A 282 -4.27 11.63 -7.77
CA PRO A 282 -4.78 12.99 -7.83
C PRO A 282 -5.82 13.16 -6.73
N ALA A 283 -5.60 14.16 -5.89
CA ALA A 283 -6.47 14.48 -4.77
C ALA A 283 -6.72 15.99 -4.70
N LEU A 284 -7.93 16.35 -4.29
CA LEU A 284 -8.28 17.74 -4.01
C LEU A 284 -7.80 18.09 -2.61
N LEU A 285 -7.04 19.17 -2.50
CA LEU A 285 -6.51 19.66 -1.25
C LEU A 285 -7.18 20.98 -0.89
N VAL A 286 -7.58 21.09 0.37
CA VAL A 286 -8.02 22.34 0.99
C VAL A 286 -7.19 22.61 2.24
N PRO A 287 -6.89 23.88 2.59
CA PRO A 287 -6.25 24.20 3.86
C PRO A 287 -7.05 23.62 5.03
N SER A 288 -6.36 23.13 6.05
CA SER A 288 -6.98 22.57 7.25
C SER A 288 -7.96 23.56 7.90
N GLU A 289 -7.60 24.85 7.88
CA GLU A 289 -8.37 25.98 8.40
C GLU A 289 -9.70 26.22 7.66
N ALA A 290 -9.82 25.82 6.39
CA ALA A 290 -11.04 26.04 5.59
C ALA A 290 -12.18 25.07 5.94
N VAL A 291 -11.91 24.05 6.77
CA VAL A 291 -12.85 22.95 7.06
C VAL A 291 -13.47 23.12 8.45
N ILE A 292 -14.80 23.15 8.51
CA ILE A 292 -15.55 23.14 9.78
C ILE A 292 -16.01 21.71 10.09
N ARG A 293 -15.58 21.18 11.24
CA ARG A 293 -15.98 19.85 11.73
C ARG A 293 -17.12 19.98 12.75
N THR A 294 -18.33 19.57 12.38
CA THR A 294 -19.52 19.57 13.26
C THR A 294 -19.72 18.21 13.96
N GLY A 295 -18.61 17.57 14.35
CA GLY A 295 -18.59 16.25 15.01
C GLY A 295 -18.86 15.08 14.06
N LYS A 296 -20.03 15.03 13.42
CA LYS A 296 -20.42 13.96 12.48
C LYS A 296 -20.27 14.32 11.00
N ARG A 297 -20.06 15.60 10.68
CA ARG A 297 -19.97 16.10 9.31
C ARG A 297 -18.83 17.10 9.20
N ALA A 298 -18.32 17.24 7.98
CA ALA A 298 -17.37 18.29 7.62
C ALA A 298 -18.01 19.18 6.57
N LEU A 299 -17.89 20.50 6.76
CA LEU A 299 -18.45 21.51 5.87
C LEU A 299 -17.36 22.48 5.43
N VAL A 300 -17.48 22.95 4.20
CA VAL A 300 -16.64 24.00 3.62
C VAL A 300 -17.56 25.02 2.95
N TYR A 301 -17.28 26.31 3.09
CA TYR A 301 -18.02 27.37 2.42
C TYR A 301 -17.36 27.70 1.08
N VAL A 302 -18.09 27.49 -0.02
CA VAL A 302 -17.64 27.80 -1.39
C VAL A 302 -18.11 29.21 -1.77
N VAL A 303 -17.26 29.95 -2.47
CA VAL A 303 -17.52 31.31 -2.94
C VAL A 303 -18.06 31.27 -4.37
N ASP A 304 -19.33 31.64 -4.57
CA ASP A 304 -19.95 31.74 -5.90
C ASP A 304 -19.71 33.10 -6.57
N GLY A 305 -19.38 34.12 -5.77
CA GLY A 305 -19.20 35.49 -6.21
C GLY A 305 -18.92 36.42 -5.04
N PRO A 306 -18.64 37.71 -5.29
CA PRO A 306 -18.33 38.68 -4.24
C PRO A 306 -19.47 38.76 -3.22
N GLY A 307 -19.19 38.31 -1.99
CA GLY A 307 -20.14 38.30 -0.89
C GLY A 307 -21.14 37.13 -0.90
N LYS A 308 -21.09 36.20 -1.85
CA LYS A 308 -22.01 35.04 -1.91
C LYS A 308 -21.29 33.74 -1.55
N TYR A 309 -21.76 33.07 -0.50
CA TYR A 309 -21.17 31.85 0.05
C TYR A 309 -22.22 30.77 0.25
N HIS A 310 -21.96 29.52 -0.13
CA HIS A 310 -22.86 28.42 0.22
C HIS A 310 -22.11 27.29 0.94
N PRO A 311 -22.76 26.62 1.93
CA PRO A 311 -22.15 25.49 2.62
C PRO A 311 -22.21 24.23 1.75
N VAL A 312 -21.06 23.59 1.59
CA VAL A 312 -20.91 22.29 0.92
C VAL A 312 -20.43 21.26 1.94
N GLN A 313 -21.14 20.13 2.02
CA GLN A 313 -20.68 18.99 2.81
C GLN A 313 -19.56 18.27 2.05
N VAL A 314 -18.45 18.03 2.73
CA VAL A 314 -17.28 17.37 2.14
C VAL A 314 -16.95 16.06 2.86
N GLN A 315 -16.44 15.09 2.11
CA GLN A 315 -15.85 13.87 2.66
C GLN A 315 -14.34 14.08 2.80
N LEU A 316 -13.84 14.08 4.03
CA LEU A 316 -12.42 14.28 4.33
C LEU A 316 -11.66 12.95 4.27
N GLY A 317 -10.43 13.01 3.77
CA GLY A 317 -9.43 11.95 3.75
C GLY A 317 -8.28 12.22 4.71
N ALA A 318 -7.07 11.79 4.32
CA ALA A 318 -5.85 12.00 5.09
C ALA A 318 -5.49 13.50 5.20
N GLU A 319 -4.87 13.85 6.33
CA GLU A 319 -4.28 15.16 6.57
C GLU A 319 -2.80 15.09 6.25
N ILE A 320 -2.31 16.02 5.44
CA ILE A 320 -0.91 16.05 4.95
C ILE A 320 -0.41 17.47 5.11
N ASP A 321 0.62 17.62 5.94
CA ASP A 321 1.16 18.91 6.39
C ASP A 321 0.06 19.79 7.04
N ASP A 322 -0.40 20.84 6.36
CA ASP A 322 -1.44 21.78 6.81
C ASP A 322 -2.67 21.76 5.88
N ARG A 323 -2.84 20.67 5.13
CA ARG A 323 -3.91 20.52 4.14
C ARG A 323 -4.65 19.20 4.33
N LEU A 324 -5.94 19.22 4.05
CA LEU A 324 -6.82 18.06 4.10
C LEU A 324 -7.16 17.58 2.70
N VAL A 325 -7.09 16.27 2.50
CA VAL A 325 -7.59 15.64 1.27
C VAL A 325 -9.12 15.62 1.28
N VAL A 326 -9.73 16.06 0.19
CA VAL A 326 -11.18 16.00 -0.03
C VAL A 326 -11.48 14.92 -1.05
N GLN A 327 -12.19 13.88 -0.63
CA GLN A 327 -12.57 12.75 -1.48
C GLN A 327 -13.85 13.01 -2.28
N GLY A 328 -14.67 13.96 -1.85
CA GLY A 328 -15.91 14.33 -2.54
C GLY A 328 -16.53 15.61 -1.99
N GLY A 329 -17.30 16.29 -2.86
CA GLY A 329 -18.05 17.50 -2.55
C GLY A 329 -17.53 18.77 -3.25
N LEU A 330 -16.24 18.84 -3.58
CA LEU A 330 -15.62 20.01 -4.22
C LEU A 330 -15.06 19.68 -5.60
N THR A 331 -14.81 20.72 -6.40
CA THR A 331 -14.11 20.63 -7.69
C THR A 331 -12.84 21.49 -7.69
N ALA A 332 -11.86 21.10 -8.50
CA ALA A 332 -10.61 21.83 -8.64
C ALA A 332 -10.85 23.27 -9.14
N GLY A 333 -10.18 24.25 -8.53
CA GLY A 333 -10.29 25.67 -8.90
C GLY A 333 -11.41 26.44 -8.19
N GLN A 334 -12.28 25.79 -7.40
CA GLN A 334 -13.25 26.49 -6.56
C GLN A 334 -12.55 27.32 -5.48
N GLN A 335 -13.12 28.48 -5.12
CA GLN A 335 -12.65 29.25 -3.97
C GLN A 335 -13.42 28.84 -2.72
N VAL A 336 -12.68 28.56 -1.66
CA VAL A 336 -13.21 28.20 -0.34
C VAL A 336 -12.77 29.22 0.70
N VAL A 337 -13.60 29.43 1.72
CA VAL A 337 -13.28 30.34 2.82
C VAL A 337 -12.27 29.70 3.76
N ALA A 338 -11.13 30.34 3.95
CA ALA A 338 -10.01 29.85 4.79
C ALA A 338 -9.93 30.53 6.16
N SER A 339 -10.50 31.73 6.34
CA SER A 339 -10.55 32.43 7.63
C SER A 339 -11.95 32.95 7.96
N ALA A 340 -12.24 33.21 9.24
CA ALA A 340 -13.54 33.70 9.73
C ALA A 340 -14.76 32.81 9.38
N GLN A 341 -14.52 31.53 9.09
CA GLN A 341 -15.53 30.54 8.71
C GLN A 341 -16.59 30.33 9.80
N PHE A 342 -16.24 30.48 11.08
CA PHE A 342 -17.19 30.38 12.20
C PHE A 342 -18.24 31.50 12.22
N LEU A 343 -17.87 32.71 11.80
CA LEU A 343 -18.79 33.85 11.77
C LEU A 343 -19.77 33.71 10.60
N ILE A 344 -19.28 33.24 9.45
CA ILE A 344 -20.13 32.87 8.31
C ILE A 344 -21.08 31.74 8.69
N ASP A 345 -20.59 30.73 9.41
CA ASP A 345 -21.41 29.61 9.88
C ASP A 345 -22.48 30.03 10.88
N SER A 346 -22.14 30.95 11.79
CA SER A 346 -23.09 31.52 12.74
C SER A 346 -24.19 32.32 12.03
N GLU A 347 -23.84 33.15 11.04
CA GLU A 347 -24.80 33.91 10.23
C GLU A 347 -25.67 32.99 9.35
N ALA A 348 -25.08 31.96 8.75
CA ALA A 348 -25.79 30.95 7.96
C ALA A 348 -26.78 30.14 8.84
N SER A 349 -26.36 29.75 10.04
CA SER A 349 -27.22 29.07 11.01
C SER A 349 -28.35 29.97 11.50
N LEU A 350 -28.10 31.27 11.74
CA LEU A 350 -29.13 32.24 12.14
C LEU A 350 -30.18 32.45 11.04
N ARG A 351 -29.76 32.40 9.77
CA ARG A 351 -30.64 32.52 8.60
C ARG A 351 -31.27 31.19 8.16
N GLY A 352 -30.92 30.08 8.82
CA GLY A 352 -31.46 28.75 8.49
C GLY A 352 -30.93 28.15 7.17
N ILE A 353 -29.80 28.65 6.66
CA ILE A 353 -29.16 28.15 5.43
C ILE A 353 -28.41 26.88 5.78
N LEU A 354 -29.08 25.74 5.66
CA LEU A 354 -28.48 24.42 5.78
C LEU A 354 -27.97 23.97 4.41
N PRO A 355 -26.86 23.20 4.35
CA PRO A 355 -26.43 22.60 3.10
C PRO A 355 -27.59 21.81 2.50
N ALA A 356 -27.81 21.97 1.19
CA ALA A 356 -28.84 21.25 0.49
C ALA A 356 -28.68 19.76 0.81
N GLN A 357 -29.66 19.19 1.53
CA GLN A 357 -29.75 17.75 1.65
C GLN A 357 -29.79 17.24 0.22
N SER A 358 -28.94 16.26 -0.08
CA SER A 358 -29.04 15.47 -1.29
C SER A 358 -30.44 14.88 -1.35
N GLN A 359 -31.38 15.63 -1.94
CA GLN A 359 -32.61 15.09 -2.48
C GLN A 359 -32.14 14.07 -3.50
N GLY A 360 -32.50 12.82 -3.26
CA GLY A 360 -32.10 11.71 -4.09
C GLY A 360 -32.35 12.06 -5.54
N SER A 361 -31.34 11.84 -6.38
CA SER A 361 -31.54 11.74 -7.82
C SER A 361 -32.69 10.77 -8.05
N SER A 362 -33.84 11.31 -8.42
CA SER A 362 -34.89 10.60 -9.11
C SER A 362 -34.34 10.20 -10.48
N ALA A 363 -33.57 9.12 -10.50
CA ALA A 363 -33.29 8.37 -11.71
C ALA A 363 -34.55 7.56 -12.03
N GLN A 364 -35.32 8.00 -13.02
CA GLN A 364 -36.20 7.10 -13.76
C GLN A 364 -35.44 6.46 -14.92
N PRO A 365 -35.85 5.25 -15.33
CA PRO A 365 -34.95 4.21 -15.82
C PRO A 365 -34.71 4.30 -17.33
N ILE A 366 -33.49 3.95 -17.73
CA ILE A 366 -33.23 3.34 -19.04
C ILE A 366 -32.61 1.97 -18.78
N SER A 367 -33.12 1.03 -19.54
CA SER A 367 -33.04 -0.42 -19.42
C SER A 367 -31.65 -1.02 -19.61
N GLU A 368 -31.51 -2.17 -18.95
CA GLU A 368 -30.77 -3.37 -19.37
C GLU A 368 -29.29 -3.58 -18.97
N GLN A 369 -29.17 -4.56 -18.07
CA GLN A 369 -28.23 -5.69 -18.03
C GLN A 369 -26.79 -5.44 -17.54
N GLY A 370 -26.53 -5.94 -16.32
CA GLY A 370 -25.18 -6.19 -15.84
C GLY A 370 -25.10 -6.29 -14.32
N SER A 371 -25.21 -7.51 -13.79
CA SER A 371 -25.13 -7.88 -12.38
C SER A 371 -24.03 -7.15 -11.57
N SER A 372 -24.42 -6.49 -10.49
CA SER A 372 -23.57 -6.31 -9.30
C SER A 372 -24.43 -6.08 -8.06
N ILE A 373 -24.08 -6.82 -7.01
CA ILE A 373 -24.80 -6.92 -5.75
C ILE A 373 -24.48 -5.66 -4.94
N SER A 374 -25.46 -4.78 -4.75
CA SER A 374 -25.33 -3.57 -3.94
C SER A 374 -25.80 -3.83 -2.51
N ALA A 375 -24.90 -3.60 -1.54
CA ALA A 375 -25.15 -3.71 -0.12
C ALA A 375 -25.97 -2.50 0.39
N ALA A 376 -27.10 -2.81 1.01
CA ALA A 376 -28.00 -1.86 1.67
C ALA A 376 -27.40 -1.32 3.00
N PRO A 377 -27.85 -0.14 3.47
CA PRO A 377 -27.26 0.57 4.61
C PRO A 377 -27.43 -0.20 5.93
N ALA A 378 -26.45 -0.04 6.83
CA ALA A 378 -26.23 -0.75 8.09
C ALA A 378 -27.49 -1.01 8.92
N SER A 379 -28.19 -2.08 8.54
CA SER A 379 -29.14 -2.84 9.33
C SER A 379 -28.40 -3.51 10.48
N LYS A 380 -28.79 -3.46 11.77
CA LYS A 380 -28.24 -4.47 12.70
C LYS A 380 -28.83 -5.82 12.30
N SER A 381 -28.11 -6.54 11.44
CA SER A 381 -28.46 -7.88 10.99
C SER A 381 -27.72 -8.89 11.86
N PHE A 382 -28.46 -9.89 12.32
CA PHE A 382 -27.95 -10.96 13.16
C PHE A 382 -28.03 -12.26 12.36
N THR A 383 -26.92 -12.97 12.29
CA THR A 383 -26.85 -14.28 11.62
C THR A 383 -26.82 -15.38 12.66
N VAL A 384 -27.83 -16.25 12.63
CA VAL A 384 -28.03 -17.29 13.63
C VAL A 384 -28.32 -18.63 12.93
N ARG A 385 -27.98 -19.73 13.58
CA ARG A 385 -28.32 -21.08 13.12
C ARG A 385 -29.63 -21.51 13.78
N GLY A 386 -30.46 -22.21 13.01
CA GLY A 386 -31.72 -22.74 13.52
C GLY A 386 -32.25 -23.87 12.67
N VAL A 387 -33.28 -24.53 13.19
CA VAL A 387 -34.04 -25.55 12.49
C VAL A 387 -35.40 -24.96 12.12
N VAL A 388 -35.82 -25.17 10.87
CA VAL A 388 -37.14 -24.75 10.39
C VAL A 388 -38.19 -25.70 10.96
N ASP A 389 -39.13 -25.20 11.75
CA ASP A 389 -40.26 -25.99 12.25
C ASP A 389 -41.46 -25.92 11.31
N GLU A 390 -41.81 -24.72 10.84
CA GLU A 390 -42.98 -24.51 9.98
C GLU A 390 -42.74 -23.37 8.97
N VAL A 391 -43.19 -23.56 7.73
CA VAL A 391 -43.02 -22.59 6.62
C VAL A 391 -44.39 -22.11 6.13
N THR A 392 -44.66 -20.81 6.27
CA THR A 392 -45.78 -20.14 5.57
C THR A 392 -45.24 -19.13 4.54
N PRO A 393 -46.07 -18.64 3.60
CA PRO A 393 -45.61 -17.74 2.53
C PRO A 393 -45.08 -16.38 3.04
N THR A 394 -45.50 -15.97 4.22
CA THR A 394 -45.19 -14.65 4.83
C THR A 394 -44.40 -14.76 6.13
N GLU A 395 -44.44 -15.91 6.81
CA GLU A 395 -43.79 -16.12 8.11
C GLU A 395 -43.07 -17.49 8.15
N LEU A 396 -42.01 -17.57 8.93
CA LEU A 396 -41.18 -18.77 9.10
C LEU A 396 -40.96 -19.00 10.59
N THR A 397 -41.46 -20.12 11.11
CA THR A 397 -41.24 -20.52 12.50
C THR A 397 -39.94 -21.31 12.59
N LEU A 398 -38.99 -20.79 13.36
CA LEU A 398 -37.66 -21.37 13.52
C LEU A 398 -37.32 -21.55 15.00
N THR A 399 -36.78 -22.71 15.33
CA THR A 399 -36.02 -22.93 16.56
C THR A 399 -34.59 -22.48 16.32
N HIS A 400 -34.17 -21.38 16.95
CA HIS A 400 -32.85 -20.80 16.75
C HIS A 400 -31.94 -21.02 17.97
N ASP A 401 -30.63 -21.05 17.73
CA ASP A 401 -29.61 -21.05 18.78
C ASP A 401 -29.58 -19.72 19.53
N ALA A 402 -28.95 -19.68 20.72
CA ALA A 402 -28.86 -18.45 21.51
C ALA A 402 -28.25 -17.29 20.69
N VAL A 403 -28.80 -16.10 20.88
CA VAL A 403 -28.33 -14.86 20.24
C VAL A 403 -27.77 -13.94 21.32
N PRO A 404 -26.46 -14.01 21.61
CA PRO A 404 -25.85 -13.30 22.73
C PRO A 404 -26.03 -11.78 22.65
N GLU A 405 -26.03 -11.24 21.42
CA GLU A 405 -26.15 -9.80 21.16
C GLU A 405 -27.53 -9.22 21.50
N LEU A 406 -28.58 -10.06 21.44
CA LEU A 406 -29.95 -9.71 21.85
C LEU A 406 -30.31 -10.28 23.23
N LYS A 407 -29.37 -10.98 23.90
CA LYS A 407 -29.58 -11.73 25.15
C LYS A 407 -30.72 -12.75 25.06
N TRP A 408 -30.92 -13.36 23.90
CA TRP A 408 -31.95 -14.37 23.70
C TRP A 408 -31.37 -15.78 23.92
N PRO A 409 -32.00 -16.63 24.77
CA PRO A 409 -31.69 -18.05 24.80
C PRO A 409 -32.16 -18.70 23.49
N GLY A 410 -31.74 -19.94 23.24
CA GLY A 410 -32.29 -20.70 22.12
C GLY A 410 -33.79 -20.94 22.35
N MET A 411 -34.63 -20.54 21.40
CA MET A 411 -36.08 -20.62 21.50
C MET A 411 -36.73 -20.69 20.11
N THR A 412 -37.99 -21.15 20.08
CA THR A 412 -38.79 -21.26 18.86
C THR A 412 -39.67 -20.03 18.71
N MET A 413 -39.48 -19.26 17.63
CA MET A 413 -40.29 -18.07 17.36
C MET A 413 -40.60 -17.89 15.87
N PRO A 414 -41.73 -17.25 15.53
CA PRO A 414 -42.05 -16.89 14.16
C PRO A 414 -41.28 -15.62 13.74
N PHE A 415 -40.73 -15.65 12.53
CA PHE A 415 -40.08 -14.50 11.89
C PHE A 415 -40.80 -14.13 10.60
N LYS A 416 -40.91 -12.84 10.30
CA LYS A 416 -41.45 -12.36 9.02
C LYS A 416 -40.41 -12.52 7.93
N LEU A 417 -40.81 -12.87 6.72
CA LEU A 417 -39.90 -12.99 5.58
C LEU A 417 -39.85 -11.66 4.81
N ALA A 418 -38.65 -11.16 4.49
CA ALA A 418 -38.49 -9.98 3.65
C ALA A 418 -39.01 -10.21 2.22
N SER A 419 -39.05 -11.46 1.77
CA SER A 419 -39.56 -11.85 0.46
C SER A 419 -40.16 -13.26 0.50
N PRO A 420 -41.35 -13.48 -0.08
CA PRO A 420 -42.03 -14.78 -0.08
C PRO A 420 -41.29 -15.86 -0.90
N GLU A 421 -40.29 -15.47 -1.71
CA GLU A 421 -39.45 -16.41 -2.46
C GLU A 421 -38.49 -17.21 -1.57
N LEU A 422 -38.11 -16.66 -0.41
CA LEU A 422 -37.24 -17.33 0.56
C LEU A 422 -37.93 -18.56 1.19
N ALA A 423 -39.26 -18.56 1.31
CA ALA A 423 -40.04 -19.69 1.80
C ALA A 423 -40.14 -20.86 0.79
N LYS A 424 -40.14 -20.58 -0.52
CA LYS A 424 -40.32 -21.61 -1.57
C LYS A 424 -39.19 -22.65 -1.58
N THR A 425 -38.02 -22.29 -1.05
CA THR A 425 -36.84 -23.14 -0.99
C THR A 425 -36.59 -23.69 0.42
N LEU A 426 -37.57 -23.77 1.31
CA LEU A 426 -37.35 -24.36 2.64
C LEU A 426 -38.31 -25.52 2.90
N LYS A 427 -37.81 -26.58 3.55
CA LYS A 427 -38.60 -27.70 4.03
C LYS A 427 -38.60 -27.70 5.57
N PRO A 428 -39.68 -28.15 6.22
CA PRO A 428 -39.68 -28.42 7.67
C PRO A 428 -38.54 -29.38 8.06
N GLU A 429 -38.06 -29.28 9.29
CA GLU A 429 -36.94 -30.03 9.90
C GLU A 429 -35.54 -29.77 9.32
N GLN A 430 -35.39 -28.71 8.51
CA GLN A 430 -34.11 -28.39 7.88
C GLN A 430 -33.24 -27.45 8.72
N GLN A 431 -31.96 -27.78 8.88
CA GLN A 431 -30.97 -26.85 9.45
C GLN A 431 -30.64 -25.73 8.46
N VAL A 432 -30.76 -24.51 8.94
CA VAL A 432 -30.52 -23.30 8.16
C VAL A 432 -29.68 -22.30 8.94
N ARG A 433 -28.87 -21.55 8.21
CA ARG A 433 -28.24 -20.33 8.68
C ARG A 433 -29.06 -19.18 8.13
N PHE A 434 -29.71 -18.42 8.99
CA PHE A 434 -30.53 -17.29 8.55
C PHE A 434 -29.98 -15.99 9.11
N THR A 435 -30.12 -14.94 8.31
CA THR A 435 -29.80 -13.57 8.70
C THR A 435 -31.10 -12.81 8.79
N PHE A 436 -31.38 -12.25 9.96
CA PHE A 436 -32.55 -11.44 10.21
C PHE A 436 -32.14 -10.05 10.68
N GLN A 437 -33.03 -9.10 10.48
CA GLN A 437 -32.83 -7.71 10.84
C GLN A 437 -34.06 -7.21 11.58
N GLN A 438 -33.84 -6.37 12.59
CA GLN A 438 -34.94 -5.69 13.26
C GLN A 438 -35.47 -4.57 12.36
N GLN A 439 -36.76 -4.64 12.00
CA GLN A 439 -37.45 -3.62 11.24
C GLN A 439 -38.66 -3.14 12.07
N GLY A 440 -38.46 -2.05 12.81
CA GLY A 440 -39.45 -1.56 13.77
C GLY A 440 -39.59 -2.49 14.98
N LYS A 441 -40.80 -3.01 15.22
CA LYS A 441 -41.08 -3.97 16.31
C LYS A 441 -40.96 -5.44 15.86
N ASP A 442 -40.77 -5.68 14.57
CA ASP A 442 -40.72 -7.02 13.99
C ASP A 442 -39.28 -7.42 13.61
N PHE A 443 -39.03 -8.73 13.58
CA PHE A 443 -37.79 -9.31 13.09
C PHE A 443 -38.02 -9.94 11.73
N VAL A 444 -37.32 -9.42 10.73
CA VAL A 444 -37.51 -9.79 9.33
C VAL A 444 -36.28 -10.52 8.82
N ILE A 445 -36.48 -11.72 8.29
CA ILE A 445 -35.44 -12.53 7.68
C ILE A 445 -35.13 -11.97 6.29
N ILE A 446 -33.88 -11.55 6.11
CA ILE A 446 -33.38 -10.98 4.86
C ILE A 446 -32.65 -12.02 3.99
N ALA A 447 -32.12 -13.09 4.60
CA ALA A 447 -31.45 -14.16 3.88
C ALA A 447 -31.55 -15.48 4.66
N VAL A 448 -31.74 -16.60 3.95
CA VAL A 448 -31.69 -17.95 4.52
C VAL A 448 -30.79 -18.82 3.65
N GLU A 449 -29.83 -19.47 4.27
CA GLU A 449 -28.90 -20.40 3.63
C GLU A 449 -29.08 -21.79 4.24
N ARG A 450 -29.25 -22.81 3.41
CA ARG A 450 -29.39 -24.19 3.88
C ARG A 450 -28.03 -24.71 4.31
N ILE A 451 -27.92 -25.21 5.52
CA ILE A 451 -26.72 -25.94 5.95
C ILE A 451 -26.93 -27.37 5.46
N LYS A 452 -26.15 -27.82 4.47
CA LYS A 452 -26.08 -29.24 4.15
C LYS A 452 -25.45 -29.97 5.35
N PRO A 453 -26.00 -31.13 5.76
CA PRO A 453 -25.50 -31.87 6.91
C PRO A 453 -24.04 -32.26 6.77
#